data_AF-A0A0H2SKL3-F1
#
_entry.id   AF-A0A0H2SKL3-F1
#
_cell.length_a   1.000
_cell.length_b   1.000
_cell.length_c   1.000
_cell.angle_alpha   90.00
_cell.angle_beta   90.00
_cell.angle_gamma   90.00
#
_symmetry.space_group_name_H-M   'P 1'
#
loop_
_entity.id
_entity.type
_entity.pdbx_description
1 polymer ?
#
loop_
_entity_poly.entity_id
_entity_poly.type
_entity_poly.pdbx_seq_one_letter_code
_entity_poly.pdbx_strand_id
1 'polypeptide(L)'
;MNYIYIIIMTLIASSWDRWMGDILFFVFPVVFLVVQYLLKEKMYFFALLYSILYFSSKYDIGLMTIVFFILTIFSFHIFEFLEKSYLRSLFSTFIPLFFLVFINKNYYVLLISYILLSITHFVIVGRMGENERITL
;
A
#
# COMPACT_ATOMS: atom_id res chain seq x y z
N MET A 1 -2.49 -38.15 -15.91
CA MET A 1 -2.23 -36.74 -16.29
C MET A 1 -3.21 -35.76 -15.66
N ASN A 2 -4.52 -35.97 -15.73
CA ASN A 2 -5.51 -35.05 -15.12
C ASN A 2 -5.31 -34.82 -13.62
N TYR A 3 -5.03 -35.85 -12.82
CA TYR A 3 -4.83 -35.69 -11.37
C TYR A 3 -3.57 -34.89 -11.02
N ILE A 4 -2.47 -35.08 -11.74
CA ILE A 4 -1.22 -34.32 -11.54
C ILE A 4 -1.43 -32.85 -11.90
N TYR A 5 -2.14 -32.58 -13.00
CA TYR A 5 -2.51 -31.22 -13.40
C TYR A 5 -3.40 -30.53 -12.34
N ILE A 6 -4.42 -31.24 -11.83
CA ILE A 6 -5.27 -30.72 -10.75
C ILE A 6 -4.45 -30.45 -9.49
N ILE A 7 -3.55 -31.34 -9.09
CA ILE A 7 -2.68 -31.14 -7.92
C ILE A 7 -1.79 -29.90 -8.10
N ILE A 8 -1.17 -29.73 -9.27
CA ILE A 8 -0.32 -28.57 -9.57
C ILE A 8 -1.15 -27.28 -9.57
N MET A 9 -2.31 -27.27 -10.24
CA MET A 9 -3.18 -26.09 -10.28
C MET A 9 -3.73 -25.73 -8.90
N THR A 10 -4.08 -26.70 -8.07
CA THR A 10 -4.52 -26.48 -6.69
C THR A 10 -3.38 -25.97 -5.82
N LEU A 11 -2.15 -26.49 -5.97
CA LEU A 11 -0.98 -25.99 -5.25
C LEU A 11 -0.67 -24.54 -5.64
N ILE A 12 -0.72 -24.21 -6.94
CA ILE A 12 -0.52 -22.85 -7.44
C ILE A 12 -1.61 -21.93 -6.89
N ALA A 13 -2.90 -22.31 -7.00
CA ALA A 13 -4.01 -21.51 -6.48
C ALA A 13 -3.90 -21.28 -4.97
N SER A 14 -3.59 -22.32 -4.19
CA SER A 14 -3.42 -22.20 -2.73
C SER A 14 -2.22 -21.34 -2.32
N SER A 15 -1.16 -21.32 -3.13
CA SER A 15 0.02 -20.48 -2.89
C SER A 15 -0.21 -19.04 -3.35
N TRP A 16 -1.01 -18.85 -4.40
CA TRP A 16 -1.32 -17.56 -5.00
C TRP A 16 -1.99 -16.62 -4.00
N ASP A 17 -2.98 -17.08 -3.24
CA ASP A 17 -3.67 -16.25 -2.23
C ASP A 17 -2.70 -15.70 -1.19
N ARG A 18 -1.79 -16.56 -0.70
CA ARG A 18 -0.80 -16.18 0.32
C ARG A 18 0.23 -15.19 -0.23
N TRP A 19 0.72 -15.43 -1.44
CA TRP A 19 1.74 -14.59 -2.08
C TRP A 19 1.16 -13.24 -2.51
N MET A 20 -0.08 -13.22 -2.99
CA MET A 20 -0.77 -11.99 -3.39
C MET A 20 -0.92 -11.03 -2.20
N GLY A 21 -1.35 -11.52 -1.04
CA GLY A 21 -1.47 -10.68 0.16
C GLY A 21 -0.14 -10.06 0.60
N ASP A 22 0.96 -10.81 0.53
CA ASP A 22 2.30 -10.30 0.87
C ASP A 22 2.80 -9.28 -0.17
N ILE A 23 2.58 -9.53 -1.46
CA ILE A 23 2.90 -8.58 -2.52
C ILE A 23 2.13 -7.27 -2.33
N LEU A 24 0.81 -7.36 -2.08
CA LEU A 24 -0.03 -6.18 -1.86
C LEU A 24 0.48 -5.35 -0.69
N PHE A 25 0.91 -5.99 0.41
CA PHE A 25 1.54 -5.30 1.54
C PHE A 25 2.74 -4.46 1.11
N PHE A 26 3.68 -5.04 0.36
CA PHE A 26 4.90 -4.33 -0.05
C PHE A 26 4.63 -3.24 -1.10
N VAL A 27 3.60 -3.44 -1.93
CA VAL A 27 3.18 -2.48 -2.95
C VAL A 27 2.44 -1.29 -2.34
N PHE A 28 1.79 -1.46 -1.18
CA PHE A 28 1.05 -0.40 -0.49
C PHE A 28 1.82 0.93 -0.36
N PRO A 29 3.00 1.01 0.29
CA PRO A 29 3.70 2.29 0.45
C PRO A 29 4.04 2.93 -0.89
N VAL A 30 4.31 2.13 -1.93
CA VAL A 30 4.64 2.64 -3.26
C VAL A 30 3.41 3.30 -3.89
N VAL A 31 2.30 2.56 -3.98
CA VAL A 31 1.08 3.06 -4.64
C VAL A 31 0.43 4.16 -3.82
N PHE A 32 0.45 4.05 -2.48
CA PHE A 32 -0.05 5.10 -1.60
C PHE A 32 0.65 6.43 -1.88
N LEU A 33 1.99 6.45 -1.95
CA LEU A 33 2.73 7.68 -2.26
C LEU A 33 2.47 8.18 -3.68
N VAL A 34 2.37 7.28 -4.67
CA VAL A 34 2.01 7.65 -6.05
C VAL A 34 0.65 8.35 -6.07
N VAL A 35 -0.36 7.77 -5.43
CA VAL A 35 -1.71 8.36 -5.38
C VAL A 35 -1.70 9.67 -4.59
N GLN A 36 -1.03 9.69 -3.45
CA GLN A 36 -0.95 10.87 -2.58
C GLN A 36 -0.34 12.09 -3.29
N TYR A 37 0.68 11.88 -4.14
CA TYR A 37 1.40 12.96 -4.79
C TYR A 37 0.92 13.26 -6.21
N LEU A 38 0.57 12.25 -7.00
CA LEU A 38 0.26 12.41 -8.43
C LEU A 38 -1.24 12.34 -8.76
N LEU A 39 -2.04 11.63 -7.95
CA LEU A 39 -3.46 11.33 -8.23
C LEU A 39 -4.31 11.57 -6.99
N LYS A 40 -4.10 12.71 -6.33
CA LYS A 40 -4.65 13.03 -5.01
C LYS A 40 -6.17 12.87 -4.95
N GLU A 41 -6.86 13.26 -6.01
CA GLU A 41 -8.31 13.13 -6.19
C GLU A 41 -8.81 11.68 -6.21
N LYS A 42 -7.93 10.72 -6.48
CA LYS A 42 -8.24 9.28 -6.50
C LYS A 42 -7.99 8.60 -5.15
N MET A 43 -7.60 9.33 -4.11
CA MET A 43 -7.23 8.75 -2.81
C MET A 43 -8.34 7.91 -2.18
N TYR A 44 -9.60 8.37 -2.24
CA TYR A 44 -10.76 7.62 -1.75
C TYR A 44 -10.97 6.31 -2.51
N PHE A 45 -10.89 6.37 -3.84
CA PHE A 45 -11.04 5.20 -4.69
C PHE A 45 -9.90 4.19 -4.45
N PHE A 46 -8.66 4.67 -4.38
CA PHE A 46 -7.50 3.84 -4.06
C PHE A 46 -7.65 3.17 -2.70
N ALA A 47 -7.96 3.93 -1.65
CA ALA A 47 -8.10 3.37 -0.31
C ALA A 47 -9.19 2.29 -0.28
N LEU A 48 -10.33 2.52 -0.92
CA LEU A 48 -11.41 1.54 -1.01
C LEU A 48 -10.97 0.28 -1.75
N LEU A 49 -10.44 0.45 -2.97
CA LEU A 49 -10.04 -0.65 -3.83
C LEU A 49 -8.91 -1.47 -3.19
N TYR A 50 -7.87 -0.81 -2.67
CA TYR A 50 -6.78 -1.48 -1.99
C TYR A 50 -7.29 -2.24 -0.75
N SER A 51 -8.18 -1.63 0.06
CA SER A 51 -8.75 -2.31 1.23
C SER A 51 -9.47 -3.59 0.83
N ILE A 52 -10.34 -3.54 -0.19
CA ILE A 52 -11.07 -4.71 -0.66
C ILE A 52 -10.10 -5.77 -1.18
N LEU A 53 -9.17 -5.41 -2.06
CA LEU A 53 -8.22 -6.36 -2.65
C LEU A 53 -7.33 -7.01 -1.59
N TYR A 54 -6.70 -6.21 -0.73
CA TYR A 54 -5.81 -6.71 0.31
C TYR A 54 -6.55 -7.63 1.28
N PHE A 55 -7.68 -7.20 1.83
CA PHE A 55 -8.40 -8.02 2.78
C PHE A 55 -8.98 -9.26 2.11
N SER A 56 -9.58 -9.17 0.92
CA SER A 56 -10.09 -10.35 0.19
C SER A 56 -9.03 -11.42 -0.11
N SER A 57 -7.76 -11.01 -0.27
CA SER A 57 -6.66 -11.94 -0.56
C SER A 57 -6.12 -12.68 0.66
N LYS A 58 -6.31 -12.15 1.87
CA LYS A 58 -5.61 -12.63 3.08
C LYS A 58 -6.51 -12.85 4.29
N TYR A 59 -7.70 -12.28 4.30
CA TYR A 59 -8.63 -12.24 5.42
C TYR A 59 -10.09 -12.25 4.92
N ASP A 60 -11.05 -12.38 5.84
CA ASP A 60 -12.45 -12.15 5.50
C ASP A 60 -12.72 -10.64 5.36
N ILE A 61 -13.44 -10.26 4.30
CA ILE A 61 -13.91 -8.88 4.12
C ILE A 61 -14.89 -8.57 5.26
N GLY A 62 -14.61 -7.52 6.03
CA GLY A 62 -15.42 -7.19 7.20
C GLY A 62 -14.94 -5.94 7.91
N LEU A 63 -15.04 -5.93 9.24
CA LEU A 63 -14.72 -4.75 10.04
C LEU A 63 -13.27 -4.28 9.86
N MET A 64 -12.30 -5.20 9.70
CA MET A 64 -10.90 -4.83 9.48
C MET A 64 -10.69 -4.06 8.19
N THR A 65 -11.42 -4.39 7.13
CA THR A 65 -11.40 -3.67 5.85
C THR A 65 -11.88 -2.24 6.02
N ILE A 66 -12.99 -2.05 6.75
CA ILE A 66 -13.58 -0.74 7.01
C ILE A 66 -12.64 0.11 7.88
N VAL A 67 -12.07 -0.48 8.93
CA VAL A 67 -11.13 0.20 9.81
C VAL A 67 -9.88 0.63 9.04
N PHE A 68 -9.31 -0.26 8.22
CA PHE A 68 -8.15 0.07 7.39
C PHE A 68 -8.44 1.21 6.41
N PHE A 69 -9.60 1.17 5.74
CA PHE A 69 -10.03 2.24 4.85
C PHE A 69 -10.09 3.59 5.57
N ILE A 70 -10.77 3.64 6.73
CA ILE A 70 -10.91 4.87 7.53
C ILE A 70 -9.53 5.37 7.97
N LEU A 71 -8.67 4.49 8.50
CA LEU A 71 -7.32 4.85 8.93
C LEU A 71 -6.47 5.42 7.79
N THR A 72 -6.57 4.82 6.60
CA THR A 72 -5.83 5.26 5.42
C THR A 72 -6.25 6.67 4.99
N ILE A 73 -7.55 6.93 4.92
CA ILE A 73 -8.09 8.25 4.55
C ILE A 73 -7.80 9.29 5.62
N PHE A 74 -7.99 8.93 6.88
CA PHE A 74 -7.74 9.81 8.02
C PHE A 74 -6.26 10.21 8.08
N SER A 75 -5.35 9.26 7.90
CA SER A 75 -3.91 9.52 7.88
C SER A 75 -3.49 10.43 6.72
N PHE A 76 -4.08 10.24 5.53
CA PHE A 76 -3.84 11.11 4.39
C PHE A 76 -4.21 12.58 4.68
N HIS A 77 -5.39 12.83 5.25
CA HIS A 77 -5.88 14.18 5.55
C HIS A 77 -5.15 14.84 6.71
N ILE A 78 -4.88 14.09 7.80
CA ILE A 78 -4.17 14.64 8.96
C ILE A 78 -2.83 15.23 8.56
N PHE A 79 -2.06 14.53 7.71
CA PHE A 79 -0.71 14.95 7.36
C PHE A 79 -0.65 15.76 6.06
N GLU A 80 -1.79 16.18 5.52
CA GLU A 80 -1.85 16.91 4.27
C GLU A 80 -1.03 18.21 4.30
N PHE A 81 -1.01 18.88 5.46
CA PHE A 81 -0.30 20.14 5.72
C PHE A 81 1.22 20.07 5.57
N LEU A 82 1.83 18.88 5.63
CA LEU A 82 3.28 18.67 5.54
C LEU A 82 3.77 18.66 4.07
N GLU A 83 3.17 19.48 3.19
CA GLU A 83 3.35 19.56 1.73
C GLU A 83 4.66 18.98 1.19
N LYS A 84 4.55 17.93 0.34
CA LYS A 84 5.66 17.27 -0.39
C LYS A 84 6.90 16.86 0.43
N SER A 85 6.85 16.93 1.76
CA SER A 85 7.97 16.57 2.63
C SER A 85 8.08 15.06 2.84
N TYR A 86 9.29 14.60 3.13
CA TYR A 86 9.54 13.22 3.54
C TYR A 86 8.79 12.87 4.84
N LEU A 87 8.67 13.82 5.77
CA LEU A 87 7.91 13.65 7.01
C LEU A 87 6.44 13.35 6.73
N ARG A 88 5.85 14.00 5.73
CA ARG A 88 4.49 13.67 5.28
C ARG A 88 4.39 12.22 4.86
N SER A 89 5.27 11.78 3.96
CA SER A 89 5.29 10.40 3.46
C SER A 89 5.41 9.40 4.61
N LEU A 90 6.33 9.65 5.54
CA LEU A 90 6.58 8.78 6.68
C LEU A 90 5.35 8.67 7.58
N PHE A 91 4.80 9.80 8.04
CA PHE A 91 3.68 9.79 8.98
C PHE A 91 2.34 9.35 8.36
N SER A 92 2.06 9.77 7.12
CA SER A 92 0.82 9.37 6.42
C SER A 92 0.78 7.89 6.06
N THR A 93 1.94 7.26 5.87
CA THR A 93 2.00 5.83 5.59
C THR A 93 2.19 5.00 6.87
N PHE A 94 2.73 5.59 7.95
CA PHE A 94 2.96 4.90 9.23
C PHE A 94 1.68 4.30 9.81
N ILE A 95 0.62 5.08 9.90
CA ILE A 95 -0.65 4.65 10.51
C ILE A 95 -1.23 3.41 9.79
N PRO A 96 -1.46 3.43 8.47
CA PRO A 96 -1.97 2.26 7.77
C PRO A 96 -0.98 1.08 7.76
N LEU A 97 0.33 1.30 7.59
CA LEU A 97 1.31 0.21 7.65
C LEU A 97 1.37 -0.47 9.01
N PHE A 98 1.34 0.31 10.08
CA PHE A 98 1.35 -0.23 11.44
C PHE A 98 0.13 -1.11 11.70
N PHE A 99 -1.04 -0.68 11.22
CA PHE A 99 -2.25 -1.50 11.28
C PHE A 99 -2.09 -2.82 10.52
N LEU A 100 -1.56 -2.79 9.30
CA LEU A 100 -1.34 -4.01 8.53
C LEU A 100 -0.33 -4.95 9.22
N VAL A 101 0.75 -4.42 9.79
CA VAL A 101 1.73 -5.22 10.55
C VAL A 101 1.11 -5.84 11.78
N PHE A 102 0.31 -5.07 12.52
CA PHE A 102 -0.37 -5.54 13.73
C PHE A 102 -1.25 -6.76 13.44
N ILE A 103 -2.03 -6.72 12.35
CA ILE A 103 -2.87 -7.85 11.95
C ILE A 103 -2.05 -9.04 11.46
N ASN A 104 -0.99 -8.79 10.68
CA ASN A 104 -0.12 -9.86 10.16
C ASN A 104 0.79 -10.49 11.20
N LYS A 105 1.01 -9.83 12.35
CA LYS A 105 2.03 -10.20 13.35
C LYS A 105 3.44 -10.35 12.75
N ASN A 106 3.73 -9.65 11.64
CA ASN A 106 5.01 -9.74 10.94
C ASN A 106 5.70 -8.37 10.87
N TYR A 107 6.51 -8.08 11.88
CA TYR A 107 7.16 -6.78 12.06
C TYR A 107 8.36 -6.55 11.13
N TYR A 108 8.97 -7.60 10.59
CA TYR A 108 10.09 -7.50 9.65
C TYR A 108 9.67 -6.74 8.37
N VAL A 109 8.44 -6.95 7.92
CA VAL A 109 7.87 -6.35 6.71
C VAL A 109 7.84 -4.82 6.81
N LEU A 110 7.68 -4.27 8.03
CA LEU A 110 7.69 -2.83 8.29
C LEU A 110 9.00 -2.17 7.83
N LEU A 111 10.13 -2.83 8.08
CA LEU A 111 11.46 -2.30 7.75
C LEU A 111 11.64 -2.20 6.23
N ILE A 112 11.27 -3.25 5.49
CA ILE A 112 11.29 -3.23 4.02
C ILE A 112 10.34 -2.15 3.50
N SER A 113 9.14 -2.03 4.05
CA SER A 113 8.17 -1.03 3.62
C SER A 113 8.69 0.40 3.80
N TYR A 114 9.48 0.69 4.84
CA TYR A 114 10.12 2.01 4.99
C TYR A 114 11.26 2.25 4.00
N ILE A 115 12.01 1.21 3.62
CA ILE A 115 13.01 1.30 2.56
C ILE A 115 12.30 1.63 1.24
N LEU A 116 11.24 0.91 0.89
CA LEU A 116 10.44 1.15 -0.32
C LEU A 116 9.80 2.54 -0.32
N LEU A 117 9.26 2.97 0.83
CA LEU A 117 8.71 4.31 1.02
C LEU A 117 9.76 5.39 0.75
N SER A 118 10.96 5.24 1.33
CA SER A 118 12.07 6.17 1.13
C SER A 118 12.45 6.28 -0.35
N ILE A 119 12.69 5.15 -1.00
CA ILE A 119 13.06 5.11 -2.42
C ILE A 119 11.96 5.78 -3.25
N THR A 120 10.70 5.41 -3.03
CA THR A 120 9.56 5.94 -3.79
C THR A 120 9.41 7.44 -3.60
N HIS A 121 9.53 7.93 -2.37
CA HIS A 121 9.46 9.36 -2.05
C HIS A 121 10.50 10.16 -2.85
N PHE A 122 11.78 9.75 -2.79
CA PHE A 122 12.86 10.45 -3.49
C PHE A 122 12.70 10.38 -5.01
N VAL A 123 12.21 9.26 -5.56
CA VAL A 123 11.92 9.16 -7.00
C VAL A 123 10.80 10.11 -7.42
N ILE A 124 9.70 10.18 -6.67
CA ILE A 124 8.55 11.04 -6.99
C ILE A 124 8.96 12.52 -6.88
N VAL A 125 9.57 12.92 -5.75
CA VAL A 125 9.97 14.31 -5.52
C VAL A 125 11.06 14.74 -6.51
N GLY A 126 12.04 13.87 -6.79
CA GLY A 126 13.07 14.13 -7.79
C GLY A 126 12.49 14.39 -9.18
N ARG A 127 11.52 13.59 -9.62
CA ARG A 127 10.82 13.79 -10.90
C ARG A 127 9.92 15.02 -10.93
N MET A 128 9.25 15.33 -9.82
CA MET A 128 8.43 16.55 -9.73
C MET A 128 9.29 17.82 -9.84
N GLY A 129 10.46 17.83 -9.19
CA GLY A 129 11.39 18.96 -9.26
C GLY A 129 11.98 19.20 -10.66
N GLU A 130 12.11 18.16 -11.48
CA GLU A 130 12.51 18.30 -12.89
C GLU A 130 11.37 18.85 -13.75
N ASN A 131 10.14 18.34 -13.60
CA ASN A 131 9.00 18.81 -14.40
C ASN A 131 8.61 20.27 -14.09
N GLU A 132 8.70 20.71 -12.84
CA GLU A 132 8.43 22.12 -12.47
C GLU A 132 9.45 23.09 -13.10
N ARG A 133 10.70 22.64 -13.36
CA ARG A 133 11.74 23.44 -14.03
C ARG A 133 11.56 23.55 -15.54
N ILE A 134 10.86 22.61 -16.18
CA ILE A 134 10.63 22.63 -17.63
C ILE A 134 9.45 23.56 -17.98
N THR A 135 8.58 23.85 -17.01
CA THR A 135 7.40 24.72 -17.17
C THR A 135 7.63 26.20 -16.82
N LEU A 136 8.82 26.58 -16.35
CA LEU A 136 9.24 27.97 -16.11
C LEU A 136 10.10 28.47 -17.28
#